data_AF-A0A537VIA3-F1
#
_entry.id   AF-A0A537VIA3-F1
#
_cell.length_a   1.000
_cell.length_b   1.000
_cell.length_c   1.000
_cell.angle_alpha   90.00
_cell.angle_beta   90.00
_cell.angle_gamma   90.00
#
_symmetry.space_group_name_H-M   'P 1'
#
loop_
_entity.id
_entity.type
_entity.pdbx_description
1 polymer ?
#
loop_
_entity_poly.entity_id
_entity_poly.type
_entity_poly.pdbx_seq_one_letter_code
_entity_poly.pdbx_strand_id
1 'polypeptide(L)'
;MTQLIRRLHREEQGYSLVIAILLLSVMMILLVVALDAGNASLSQSSKSLEWSKALTVAEAGANDSITRLGESRTATNPCLFDPNNLNDPTHTSVCTGGGGQYQVAWTQSGSKIIVTSIGYYPTKTAPKFKREVQITYEPVPSFKYAIFSQTALTIANGTTIIGDIYSDGDVSVGGGATICGSIQSSGGGVTLQNGSQVLAAYPTYDCSGKSGKVWTGGPTGIVGASNVTISGDAIAGAPSTTTCSALSSNYAIATSGGGNMTVNGAAKACGSISSVTGATSMTAGAASIAPVPVS
;
A
#
# COMPACT_ATOMS: atom_id res chain seq x y z
N MET A 1 -47.15 -33.48 -76.39
CA MET A 1 -46.75 -32.83 -75.13
C MET A 1 -47.52 -31.52 -75.06
N THR A 2 -48.74 -31.60 -74.54
CA THR A 2 -49.83 -30.65 -74.81
C THR A 2 -49.88 -29.62 -73.68
N GLN A 3 -49.54 -28.37 -73.99
CA GLN A 3 -49.67 -27.24 -73.07
C GLN A 3 -51.14 -26.98 -72.76
N LEU A 4 -51.52 -27.22 -71.50
CA LEU A 4 -52.82 -26.89 -70.94
C LEU A 4 -52.70 -25.52 -70.24
N ILE A 5 -52.68 -24.43 -71.01
CA ILE A 5 -52.86 -23.08 -70.47
C ILE A 5 -54.36 -22.85 -70.30
N ARG A 6 -54.85 -23.18 -69.11
CA ARG A 6 -56.22 -22.92 -68.65
C ARG A 6 -56.38 -21.40 -68.53
N ARG A 7 -57.18 -20.78 -69.41
CA ARG A 7 -57.56 -19.36 -69.30
C ARG A 7 -58.25 -19.13 -67.96
N LEU A 8 -57.65 -18.31 -67.11
CA LEU A 8 -58.30 -17.77 -65.90
C LEU A 8 -59.51 -16.92 -66.31
N HIS A 9 -60.61 -17.11 -65.58
CA HIS A 9 -61.83 -16.32 -65.71
C HIS A 9 -61.52 -14.83 -65.42
N ARG A 10 -62.02 -13.95 -66.28
CA ARG A 10 -61.76 -12.49 -66.29
C ARG A 10 -62.21 -11.78 -65.00
N GLU A 11 -63.01 -12.43 -64.16
CA GLU A 11 -63.50 -11.88 -62.89
C GLU A 11 -62.53 -12.08 -61.71
N GLU A 12 -61.50 -12.94 -61.82
CA GLU A 12 -60.50 -13.17 -60.75
C GLU A 12 -59.23 -12.29 -60.89
N GLN A 13 -59.07 -11.59 -62.02
CA GLN A 13 -57.91 -10.74 -62.29
C GLN A 13 -57.87 -9.48 -61.40
N GLY A 14 -59.03 -8.95 -61.01
CA GLY A 14 -59.10 -7.81 -60.08
C GLY A 14 -58.71 -8.20 -58.65
N TYR A 15 -59.14 -9.39 -58.22
CA TYR A 15 -58.90 -9.87 -56.86
C TYR A 15 -57.42 -10.22 -56.63
N SER A 16 -56.77 -10.83 -57.62
CA SER A 16 -55.33 -11.16 -57.55
C SER A 16 -54.44 -9.92 -57.54
N LEU A 17 -54.80 -8.87 -58.28
CA LEU A 17 -54.06 -7.60 -58.28
C LEU A 17 -54.16 -6.88 -56.92
N VAL A 18 -55.35 -6.86 -56.30
CA VAL A 18 -55.54 -6.27 -54.97
C VAL A 18 -54.76 -7.03 -53.89
N ILE A 19 -54.78 -8.36 -53.91
CA ILE A 19 -54.00 -9.18 -52.96
C ILE A 19 -52.50 -8.95 -53.15
N ALA A 20 -52.01 -8.88 -54.39
CA ALA A 20 -50.59 -8.63 -54.67
C ALA A 20 -50.12 -7.26 -54.13
N ILE A 21 -50.92 -6.20 -54.30
CA ILE A 21 -50.62 -4.87 -53.74
C ILE A 21 -50.60 -4.92 -52.21
N LEU A 22 -51.56 -5.62 -51.59
CA LEU A 22 -51.63 -5.75 -50.14
C LEU A 22 -50.40 -6.49 -49.61
N LEU A 23 -50.00 -7.61 -50.23
CA LEU A 23 -48.78 -8.33 -49.87
C LEU A 23 -47.52 -7.48 -50.04
N LEU A 24 -47.40 -6.73 -51.15
CA LEU A 24 -46.28 -5.82 -51.36
C LEU A 24 -46.23 -4.70 -50.31
N SER A 25 -47.39 -4.17 -49.90
CA SER A 25 -47.46 -3.14 -48.84
C SER A 25 -46.99 -3.68 -47.49
N VAL A 26 -47.38 -4.92 -47.14
CA VAL A 26 -46.92 -5.58 -45.92
C VAL A 26 -45.43 -5.87 -45.98
N MET A 27 -44.91 -6.35 -47.12
CA MET A 27 -43.48 -6.58 -47.31
C MET A 27 -42.66 -5.28 -47.22
N MET A 28 -43.15 -4.17 -47.78
CA MET A 28 -42.52 -2.85 -47.64
C MET A 28 -42.42 -2.42 -46.18
N ILE A 29 -43.50 -2.55 -45.41
CA ILE A 29 -43.51 -2.18 -43.98
C ILE A 29 -42.51 -3.06 -43.20
N LEU A 30 -42.49 -4.36 -43.45
CA LEU A 30 -41.54 -5.28 -42.81
C LEU A 30 -40.08 -4.96 -43.16
N LEU A 31 -39.80 -4.57 -44.41
CA LEU A 31 -38.45 -4.16 -44.84
C LEU A 31 -37.97 -2.91 -44.10
N VAL A 32 -38.85 -1.91 -43.94
CA VAL A 32 -38.52 -0.67 -43.21
C VAL A 32 -38.22 -0.98 -41.74
N VAL A 33 -39.04 -1.82 -41.10
CA VAL A 33 -38.80 -2.24 -39.71
C VAL A 33 -37.49 -3.02 -39.58
N ALA A 34 -37.17 -3.90 -40.53
CA ALA A 34 -35.91 -4.65 -40.53
C ALA A 34 -34.67 -3.74 -40.68
N LEU A 35 -34.76 -2.72 -41.54
CA LEU A 35 -33.70 -1.71 -41.71
C LEU A 35 -33.50 -0.87 -40.44
N ASP A 36 -34.59 -0.45 -39.80
CA ASP A 36 -34.52 0.34 -38.57
C ASP A 36 -33.94 -0.50 -37.40
N ALA A 37 -34.39 -1.75 -37.26
CA ALA A 37 -33.82 -2.70 -36.31
C ALA A 37 -32.32 -2.96 -36.56
N GLY A 38 -31.91 -3.06 -37.83
CA GLY A 38 -30.50 -3.19 -38.23
C GLY A 38 -29.67 -1.98 -37.82
N ASN A 39 -30.15 -0.77 -38.08
CA ASN A 39 -29.47 0.48 -37.71
C ASN A 39 -29.39 0.65 -36.19
N ALA A 40 -30.47 0.35 -35.46
CA ALA A 40 -30.48 0.38 -34.01
C ALA A 40 -29.46 -0.61 -33.42
N SER A 41 -29.37 -1.82 -33.98
CA SER A 41 -28.40 -2.84 -33.58
C SER A 41 -26.95 -2.37 -33.79
N LEU A 42 -26.62 -1.83 -34.96
CA LEU A 42 -25.28 -1.29 -35.25
C LEU A 42 -24.92 -0.12 -34.32
N SER A 43 -25.86 0.79 -34.08
CA SER A 43 -25.69 1.89 -33.14
C SER A 43 -25.41 1.38 -31.73
N GLN A 44 -26.16 0.37 -31.27
CA GLN A 44 -25.96 -0.23 -29.96
C GLN A 44 -24.60 -0.94 -29.86
N SER A 45 -24.19 -1.67 -30.88
CA SER A 45 -22.86 -2.29 -30.94
C SER A 45 -21.75 -1.24 -30.88
N SER A 46 -21.89 -0.14 -31.61
CA SER A 46 -20.90 0.94 -31.62
C SER A 46 -20.74 1.57 -30.22
N LYS A 47 -21.86 1.85 -29.52
CA LYS A 47 -21.84 2.37 -28.15
C LYS A 47 -21.21 1.38 -27.16
N SER A 48 -21.49 0.08 -27.31
CA SER A 48 -20.89 -0.97 -26.48
C SER A 48 -19.36 -1.03 -26.64
N LEU A 49 -18.88 -0.89 -27.87
CA LEU A 49 -17.44 -0.81 -28.16
C LEU A 49 -16.81 0.45 -27.56
N GLU A 50 -17.43 1.62 -27.74
CA GLU A 50 -16.94 2.88 -27.17
C GLU A 50 -16.93 2.85 -25.63
N TRP A 51 -17.94 2.23 -25.00
CA TRP A 51 -17.98 1.99 -23.55
C TRP A 51 -16.83 1.11 -23.07
N SER A 52 -16.56 0.01 -23.79
CA SER A 52 -15.47 -0.90 -23.47
C SER A 52 -14.11 -0.23 -23.64
N LYS A 53 -13.95 0.64 -24.66
CA LYS A 53 -12.72 1.43 -24.84
C LYS A 53 -12.44 2.35 -23.65
N ALA A 54 -13.46 3.01 -23.10
CA ALA A 54 -13.28 3.84 -21.91
C ALA A 54 -12.74 3.05 -20.71
N LEU A 55 -13.10 1.76 -20.57
CA LEU A 55 -12.53 0.88 -19.55
C LEU A 55 -11.05 0.60 -19.81
N THR A 56 -10.68 0.23 -21.04
CA THR A 56 -9.26 -0.01 -21.40
C THR A 56 -8.39 1.23 -21.17
N VAL A 57 -8.93 2.43 -21.41
CA VAL A 57 -8.25 3.70 -21.13
C VAL A 57 -8.04 3.87 -19.62
N ALA A 58 -9.04 3.54 -18.79
CA ALA A 58 -8.91 3.58 -17.34
C ALA A 58 -7.88 2.56 -16.82
N GLU A 59 -7.87 1.34 -17.36
CA GLU A 59 -6.89 0.30 -17.04
C GLU A 59 -5.47 0.70 -17.43
N ALA A 60 -5.30 1.40 -18.56
CA ALA A 60 -3.99 1.94 -18.95
C ALA A 60 -3.44 2.92 -17.92
N GLY A 61 -4.29 3.80 -17.37
CA GLY A 61 -3.89 4.71 -16.29
C GLY A 61 -3.55 3.98 -14.99
N ALA A 62 -4.30 2.92 -14.65
CA ALA A 62 -3.97 2.08 -13.53
C ALA A 62 -2.59 1.41 -13.73
N ASN A 63 -2.31 0.89 -14.93
CA ASN A 63 -1.02 0.23 -15.22
C ASN A 63 0.18 1.20 -15.24
N ASP A 64 -0.01 2.44 -15.72
CA ASP A 64 1.03 3.49 -15.63
C ASP A 64 1.36 3.80 -14.17
N SER A 65 0.33 3.92 -13.32
CA SER A 65 0.55 4.16 -11.89
C SER A 65 1.25 3.00 -11.18
N ILE A 66 0.96 1.74 -11.56
CA ILE A 66 1.68 0.56 -11.03
C ILE A 66 3.16 0.68 -11.35
N THR A 67 3.47 1.01 -12.59
CA THR A 67 4.86 1.08 -13.06
C THR A 67 5.63 2.16 -12.30
N ARG A 68 5.02 3.33 -12.12
CA ARG A 68 5.61 4.45 -11.36
C ARG A 68 5.77 4.15 -9.88
N LEU A 69 4.73 3.60 -9.25
CA LEU A 69 4.74 3.24 -7.83
C LEU A 69 5.68 2.05 -7.56
N GLY A 70 5.90 1.19 -8.56
CA GLY A 70 6.88 0.11 -8.54
C GLY A 70 8.32 0.61 -8.59
N GLU A 71 8.59 1.70 -9.32
CA GLU A 71 9.91 2.33 -9.37
C GLU A 71 10.19 3.19 -8.12
N SER A 72 9.23 4.01 -7.70
CA SER A 72 9.35 4.82 -6.49
C SER A 72 7.99 5.05 -5.83
N ARG A 73 7.92 4.76 -4.53
CA ARG A 73 6.71 5.05 -3.71
C ARG A 73 6.44 6.54 -3.53
N THR A 74 7.42 7.40 -3.81
CA THR A 74 7.28 8.86 -3.76
C THR A 74 7.13 9.48 -5.15
N ALA A 75 6.91 8.66 -6.19
CA ALA A 75 6.72 9.14 -7.55
C ALA A 75 5.58 10.17 -7.61
N THR A 76 5.77 11.22 -8.41
CA THR A 76 4.75 12.21 -8.71
C THR A 76 3.87 11.74 -9.87
N ASN A 77 2.57 11.98 -9.77
CA ASN A 77 1.62 11.66 -10.83
C ASN A 77 1.55 12.81 -11.86
N PRO A 78 1.94 12.58 -13.12
CA PRO A 78 1.86 13.62 -14.16
C PRO A 78 0.42 13.94 -14.58
N CYS A 79 -0.54 13.05 -14.29
CA CYS A 79 -1.92 13.10 -14.75
C CYS A 79 -2.90 13.02 -13.57
N LEU A 80 -2.57 13.78 -12.53
CA LEU A 80 -3.32 13.84 -11.28
C LEU A 80 -4.73 14.42 -11.49
N PHE A 81 -5.71 13.87 -10.79
CA PHE A 81 -7.00 14.51 -10.52
C PHE A 81 -7.22 14.63 -9.01
N ASP A 82 -8.10 15.55 -8.59
CA ASP A 82 -8.51 15.64 -7.19
C ASP A 82 -9.50 14.49 -6.87
N PRO A 83 -9.13 13.53 -6.00
CA PRO A 83 -10.02 12.44 -5.62
C PRO A 83 -11.29 12.92 -4.92
N ASN A 84 -11.31 14.13 -4.36
CA ASN A 84 -12.49 14.72 -3.72
C ASN A 84 -13.38 15.47 -4.72
N ASN A 85 -12.90 15.73 -5.94
CA ASN A 85 -13.64 16.44 -6.96
C ASN A 85 -13.37 15.89 -8.36
N LEU A 86 -14.02 14.77 -8.67
CA LEU A 86 -13.92 14.04 -9.95
C LEU A 86 -14.32 14.83 -11.20
N ASN A 87 -14.92 16.00 -11.04
CA ASN A 87 -15.40 16.87 -12.12
C ASN A 87 -14.69 18.22 -12.11
N ASP A 88 -13.62 18.38 -11.35
CA ASP A 88 -12.88 19.63 -11.28
C ASP A 88 -12.28 20.01 -12.65
N PRO A 89 -12.75 21.11 -13.27
CA PRO A 89 -12.24 21.56 -14.56
C PRO A 89 -10.84 22.16 -14.47
N THR A 90 -10.34 22.48 -13.26
CA THR A 90 -9.01 23.10 -13.07
C THR A 90 -7.86 22.12 -13.25
N HIS A 91 -8.12 20.82 -13.10
CA HIS A 91 -7.13 19.77 -13.33
C HIS A 91 -7.08 19.41 -14.83
N THR A 92 -6.24 20.12 -15.59
CA THR A 92 -6.08 19.94 -17.04
C THR A 92 -5.10 18.82 -17.42
N SER A 93 -4.33 18.31 -16.46
CA SER A 93 -3.34 17.25 -16.67
C SER A 93 -4.03 15.92 -17.00
N VAL A 94 -3.91 15.51 -18.27
CA VAL A 94 -4.43 14.25 -18.79
C VAL A 94 -3.30 13.49 -19.49
N CYS A 95 -3.32 12.18 -19.34
CA CYS A 95 -2.43 11.29 -20.07
C CYS A 95 -3.20 10.61 -21.19
N THR A 96 -2.53 10.22 -22.26
CA THR A 96 -3.13 9.48 -23.37
C THR A 96 -2.83 8.00 -23.24
N GLY A 97 -3.82 7.16 -23.47
CA GLY A 97 -3.68 5.70 -23.47
C GLY A 97 -4.91 5.03 -24.07
N GLY A 98 -4.77 3.87 -24.70
CA GLY A 98 -5.91 3.08 -25.20
C GLY A 98 -6.83 3.80 -26.21
N GLY A 99 -6.34 4.83 -26.91
CA GLY A 99 -7.15 5.63 -27.84
C GLY A 99 -8.06 6.67 -27.17
N GLY A 100 -7.85 6.97 -25.89
CA GLY A 100 -8.53 8.03 -25.15
C GLY A 100 -7.59 8.77 -24.21
N GLN A 101 -8.18 9.43 -23.20
CA GLN A 101 -7.45 10.17 -22.17
C GLN A 101 -7.79 9.62 -20.79
N TYR A 102 -6.82 9.59 -19.87
CA TYR A 102 -7.05 9.18 -18.49
C TYR A 102 -6.46 10.17 -17.50
N GLN A 103 -6.98 10.10 -16.28
CA GLN A 103 -6.43 10.74 -15.10
C GLN A 103 -6.33 9.70 -13.99
N VAL A 104 -5.34 9.84 -13.13
CA VAL A 104 -5.10 8.92 -12.02
C VAL A 104 -4.95 9.71 -10.74
N ALA A 105 -5.32 9.13 -9.61
CA ALA A 105 -4.99 9.62 -8.29
C ALA A 105 -4.62 8.42 -7.43
N TRP A 106 -3.67 8.58 -6.53
CA TRP A 106 -3.38 7.56 -5.55
C TRP A 106 -3.25 8.16 -4.16
N THR A 107 -3.78 7.44 -3.19
CA THR A 107 -3.74 7.81 -1.78
C THR A 107 -3.11 6.66 -0.98
N GLN A 108 -2.33 7.02 0.03
CA GLN A 108 -1.73 6.05 0.94
C GLN A 108 -2.53 6.04 2.25
N SER A 109 -3.01 4.87 2.64
CA SER A 109 -3.66 4.64 3.94
C SER A 109 -2.91 3.55 4.67
N GLY A 110 -2.02 3.95 5.58
CA GLY A 110 -1.10 3.04 6.25
C GLY A 110 -0.13 2.37 5.27
N SER A 111 -0.14 1.03 5.24
CA SER A 111 0.67 0.23 4.31
C SER A 111 0.02 0.07 2.93
N LYS A 112 -1.27 0.41 2.79
CA LYS A 112 -2.02 0.21 1.54
C LYS A 112 -1.92 1.44 0.65
N ILE A 113 -1.86 1.20 -0.66
CA ILE A 113 -1.94 2.25 -1.67
C ILE A 113 -3.21 2.03 -2.48
N ILE A 114 -4.10 3.00 -2.49
CA ILE A 114 -5.32 2.97 -3.28
C ILE A 114 -5.08 3.82 -4.52
N VAL A 115 -5.13 3.20 -5.69
CA VAL A 115 -5.05 3.86 -6.99
C VAL A 115 -6.46 3.95 -7.54
N THR A 116 -6.91 5.15 -7.90
CA THR A 116 -8.12 5.37 -8.69
C THR A 116 -7.70 5.92 -10.05
N SER A 117 -8.16 5.29 -11.13
CA SER A 117 -7.93 5.73 -12.50
C SER A 117 -9.26 5.95 -13.21
N ILE A 118 -9.37 7.07 -13.91
CA ILE A 118 -10.57 7.46 -14.66
C ILE A 118 -10.21 7.57 -16.13
N GLY A 119 -10.85 6.76 -16.96
CA GLY A 119 -10.73 6.79 -18.42
C GLY A 119 -11.87 7.57 -19.06
N TYR A 120 -11.51 8.43 -20.01
CA TYR A 120 -12.39 9.24 -20.84
C TYR A 120 -12.20 8.86 -22.30
N TYR A 121 -13.29 8.51 -22.97
CA TYR A 121 -13.27 8.25 -24.42
C TYR A 121 -14.21 9.21 -25.15
N PRO A 122 -13.77 9.86 -26.24
CA PRO A 122 -12.40 9.91 -26.76
C PRO A 122 -11.48 10.87 -25.99
N THR A 123 -12.04 11.91 -25.36
CA THR A 123 -11.26 12.95 -24.65
C THR A 123 -11.95 13.36 -23.35
N LYS A 124 -11.23 13.95 -22.40
CA LYS A 124 -11.79 14.50 -21.16
C LYS A 124 -12.71 15.69 -21.41
N THR A 125 -12.39 16.53 -22.40
CA THR A 125 -13.16 17.75 -22.71
C THR A 125 -14.50 17.46 -23.38
N ALA A 126 -14.60 16.36 -24.11
CA ALA A 126 -15.83 15.90 -24.73
C ALA A 126 -15.97 14.37 -24.60
N PRO A 127 -16.23 13.85 -23.37
CA PRO A 127 -16.31 12.42 -23.14
C PRO A 127 -17.67 11.92 -23.62
N LYS A 128 -17.66 10.94 -24.53
CA LYS A 128 -18.86 10.14 -24.82
C LYS A 128 -19.15 9.16 -23.69
N PHE A 129 -18.08 8.59 -23.13
CA PHE A 129 -18.14 7.65 -22.02
C PHE A 129 -17.01 7.92 -21.02
N LYS A 130 -17.32 7.69 -19.74
CA LYS A 130 -16.41 7.81 -18.59
C LYS A 130 -16.45 6.51 -17.80
N ARG A 131 -15.29 5.97 -17.43
CA ARG A 131 -15.16 4.76 -16.62
C ARG A 131 -14.13 4.98 -15.53
N GLU A 132 -14.35 4.38 -14.38
CA GLU A 132 -13.46 4.44 -13.23
C GLU A 132 -13.05 3.02 -12.84
N VAL A 133 -11.77 2.87 -12.51
CA VAL A 133 -11.18 1.63 -11.98
C VAL A 133 -10.41 2.00 -10.73
N GLN A 134 -10.67 1.29 -9.65
CA GLN A 134 -9.94 1.43 -8.40
C GLN A 134 -9.21 0.12 -8.07
N ILE A 135 -7.94 0.23 -7.70
CA ILE A 135 -7.09 -0.89 -7.31
C ILE A 135 -6.48 -0.58 -5.95
N THR A 136 -6.52 -1.54 -5.04
CA THR A 136 -5.86 -1.45 -3.74
C THR A 136 -4.64 -2.36 -3.73
N TYR A 137 -3.46 -1.78 -3.54
CA TYR A 137 -2.21 -2.50 -3.36
C TYR A 137 -1.97 -2.71 -1.87
N GLU A 138 -1.69 -3.96 -1.52
CA GLU A 138 -1.17 -4.34 -0.23
C GLU A 138 0.27 -4.82 -0.44
N PRO A 139 1.25 -4.30 0.31
CA PRO A 139 2.59 -4.86 0.27
C PRO A 139 2.53 -6.31 0.71
N VAL A 140 3.21 -7.19 -0.04
CA VAL A 140 3.43 -8.57 0.39
C VAL A 140 4.10 -8.52 1.77
N PRO A 141 3.62 -9.30 2.76
CA PRO A 141 4.31 -9.45 4.03
C PRO A 141 5.77 -9.80 3.76
N SER A 142 6.66 -8.89 4.10
CA SER A 142 8.10 -9.06 3.88
C SER A 142 8.77 -9.04 5.24
N PHE A 143 9.67 -9.99 5.41
CA PHE A 143 10.47 -10.10 6.61
C PHE A 143 11.26 -8.79 6.84
N LYS A 144 10.87 -8.06 7.89
CA LYS A 144 11.35 -6.70 8.19
C LYS A 144 12.76 -6.63 8.77
N TYR A 145 13.19 -7.71 9.43
CA TYR A 145 14.41 -7.69 10.24
C TYR A 145 15.65 -7.98 9.40
N ALA A 146 16.76 -7.29 9.68
CA ALA A 146 18.06 -7.65 9.14
C ALA A 146 18.63 -8.90 9.83
N ILE A 147 18.33 -9.08 11.12
CA ILE A 147 18.71 -10.25 11.90
C ILE A 147 17.51 -10.71 12.73
N PHE A 148 17.24 -12.01 12.70
CA PHE A 148 16.21 -12.66 13.51
C PHE A 148 16.80 -13.86 14.22
N SER A 149 16.50 -14.00 15.51
CA SER A 149 16.83 -15.19 16.29
C SER A 149 15.66 -15.62 17.17
N GLN A 150 15.41 -16.92 17.26
CA GLN A 150 14.38 -17.50 18.14
C GLN A 150 14.87 -17.72 19.57
N THR A 151 16.16 -17.54 19.86
CA THR A 151 16.72 -17.87 21.18
C THR A 151 17.49 -16.71 21.76
N ALA A 152 18.72 -16.49 21.33
CA ALA A 152 19.52 -15.35 21.73
C ALA A 152 20.34 -14.87 20.54
N LEU A 153 20.82 -13.63 20.62
CA LEU A 153 21.67 -13.03 19.61
C LEU A 153 22.85 -12.36 20.29
N THR A 154 24.06 -12.69 19.82
CA THR A 154 25.27 -11.98 20.21
C THR A 154 25.89 -11.34 18.98
N ILE A 155 26.07 -10.02 19.03
CA ILE A 155 26.70 -9.22 18.00
C ILE A 155 28.14 -8.98 18.45
N ALA A 156 29.11 -9.28 17.59
CA ALA A 156 30.53 -9.12 17.91
C ALA A 156 30.94 -7.65 18.00
N ASN A 157 32.05 -7.40 18.70
CA ASN A 157 32.63 -6.06 18.88
C ASN A 157 32.94 -5.40 17.52
N GLY A 158 32.73 -4.09 17.42
CA GLY A 158 33.03 -3.29 16.21
C GLY A 158 32.20 -3.63 14.97
N THR A 159 31.16 -4.47 15.10
CA THR A 159 30.30 -4.83 13.96
C THR A 159 29.35 -3.68 13.61
N THR A 160 29.11 -3.45 12.31
CA THR A 160 28.07 -2.53 11.84
C THR A 160 26.90 -3.32 11.25
N ILE A 161 25.68 -3.05 11.72
CA ILE A 161 24.44 -3.67 11.22
C ILE A 161 23.51 -2.57 10.70
N ILE A 162 22.96 -2.76 9.51
CA ILE A 162 21.98 -1.86 8.91
C ILE A 162 20.64 -2.59 8.82
N GLY A 163 19.64 -2.09 9.53
CA GLY A 163 18.31 -2.68 9.63
C GLY A 163 17.95 -3.12 11.05
N ASP A 164 16.70 -3.56 11.20
CA ASP A 164 16.14 -3.87 12.52
C ASP A 164 16.54 -5.27 12.97
N ILE A 165 16.70 -5.45 14.28
CA ILE A 165 17.08 -6.71 14.91
C ILE A 165 15.91 -7.22 15.75
N TYR A 166 15.59 -8.50 15.61
CA TYR A 166 14.64 -9.19 16.47
C TYR A 166 15.30 -10.40 17.14
N SER A 167 15.06 -10.58 18.43
CA SER A 167 15.32 -11.84 19.12
C SER A 167 14.18 -12.20 20.06
N ASP A 168 13.86 -13.48 20.18
CA ASP A 168 12.90 -13.93 21.19
C ASP A 168 13.49 -13.93 22.61
N GLY A 169 14.80 -14.10 22.75
CA GLY A 169 15.52 -13.97 24.02
C GLY A 169 16.61 -12.91 23.96
N ASP A 170 17.70 -13.12 24.70
CA ASP A 170 18.66 -12.04 24.99
C ASP A 170 19.39 -11.52 23.75
N VAL A 171 19.57 -10.21 23.68
CA VAL A 171 20.42 -9.55 22.69
C VAL A 171 21.62 -8.95 23.39
N SER A 172 22.82 -9.41 23.04
CA SER A 172 24.10 -8.87 23.52
C SER A 172 24.83 -8.17 22.39
N VAL A 173 25.01 -6.85 22.50
CA VAL A 173 25.71 -6.02 21.53
C VAL A 173 27.13 -5.77 22.00
N GLY A 174 28.11 -6.24 21.23
CA GLY A 174 29.52 -6.09 21.50
C GLY A 174 29.99 -4.63 21.53
N GLY A 175 31.13 -4.39 22.19
CA GLY A 175 31.70 -3.06 22.36
C GLY A 175 32.04 -2.39 21.01
N GLY A 176 31.75 -1.10 20.88
CA GLY A 176 31.97 -0.33 19.66
C GLY A 176 31.11 -0.75 18.45
N ALA A 177 30.16 -1.68 18.62
CA ALA A 177 29.26 -2.05 17.54
C ALA A 177 28.25 -0.93 17.24
N THR A 178 27.92 -0.75 15.96
CA THR A 178 26.97 0.27 15.49
C THR A 178 25.79 -0.40 14.81
N ILE A 179 24.59 -0.09 15.28
CA ILE A 179 23.33 -0.62 14.75
C ILE A 179 22.55 0.57 14.21
N CYS A 180 22.42 0.67 12.89
CA CYS A 180 21.53 1.63 12.28
C CYS A 180 20.17 0.99 12.01
N GLY A 181 19.29 1.07 13.01
CA GLY A 181 18.07 0.29 13.09
C GLY A 181 17.54 0.26 14.51
N SER A 182 16.57 -0.60 14.77
CA SER A 182 16.00 -0.81 16.10
C SER A 182 16.31 -2.21 16.60
N ILE A 183 16.36 -2.39 17.92
CA ILE A 183 16.51 -3.70 18.58
C ILE A 183 15.19 -4.04 19.28
N GLN A 184 14.68 -5.24 19.05
CA GLN A 184 13.53 -5.79 19.76
C GLN A 184 13.88 -7.15 20.35
N SER A 185 13.74 -7.30 21.67
CA SER A 185 13.88 -8.58 22.38
C SER A 185 12.56 -8.94 23.08
N SER A 186 11.92 -10.04 22.67
CA SER A 186 10.57 -10.43 23.13
C SER A 186 10.53 -10.81 24.62
N GLY A 187 11.32 -11.81 25.00
CA GLY A 187 11.37 -12.40 26.35
C GLY A 187 12.74 -12.31 27.03
N GLY A 188 13.77 -11.84 26.33
CA GLY A 188 15.10 -11.60 26.89
C GLY A 188 15.38 -10.11 27.10
N GLY A 189 16.57 -9.81 27.62
CA GLY A 189 17.08 -8.46 27.81
C GLY A 189 17.93 -7.97 26.66
N VAL A 190 18.28 -6.70 26.71
CA VAL A 190 19.24 -6.10 25.78
C VAL A 190 20.44 -5.60 26.56
N THR A 191 21.61 -6.18 26.29
CA THR A 191 22.89 -5.74 26.85
C THR A 191 23.69 -4.99 25.79
N LEU A 192 24.09 -3.76 26.08
CA LEU A 192 24.86 -2.89 25.19
C LEU A 192 26.25 -2.67 25.81
N GLN A 193 27.30 -3.19 25.19
CA GLN A 193 28.68 -3.05 25.71
C GLN A 193 29.28 -1.68 25.39
N ASN A 194 30.51 -1.44 25.90
CA ASN A 194 31.15 -0.12 25.91
C ASN A 194 31.22 0.50 24.49
N GLY A 195 30.73 1.72 24.34
CA GLY A 195 30.78 2.46 23.07
C GLY A 195 29.85 1.92 21.98
N SER A 196 28.94 0.99 22.29
CA SER A 196 27.95 0.53 21.31
C SER A 196 26.87 1.59 21.06
N GLN A 197 26.35 1.61 19.84
CA GLN A 197 25.43 2.66 19.38
C GLN A 197 24.24 2.06 18.62
N VAL A 198 23.03 2.52 18.95
CA VAL A 198 21.78 2.23 18.22
C VAL A 198 21.27 3.54 17.65
N LEU A 199 21.33 3.70 16.33
CA LEU A 199 21.20 4.97 15.63
C LEU A 199 19.97 4.99 14.71
N ALA A 200 19.32 6.16 14.64
CA ALA A 200 18.25 6.44 13.67
C ALA A 200 18.80 6.75 12.26
N ALA A 201 20.02 7.25 12.21
CA ALA A 201 20.76 7.50 10.98
C ALA A 201 22.26 7.29 11.21
N TYR A 202 22.97 6.78 10.20
CA TYR A 202 24.41 6.60 10.20
C TYR A 202 25.00 7.00 8.85
N PRO A 203 25.54 8.24 8.72
CA PRO A 203 25.97 8.80 7.44
C PRO A 203 27.06 8.00 6.73
N THR A 204 27.96 7.35 7.48
CA THR A 204 29.07 6.56 6.94
C THR A 204 28.62 5.45 5.99
N TYR A 205 27.42 4.90 6.20
CA TYR A 205 26.85 3.85 5.36
C TYR A 205 25.47 4.23 4.78
N ASP A 206 25.18 5.53 4.67
CA ASP A 206 23.94 6.07 4.12
C ASP A 206 22.65 5.46 4.70
N CYS A 207 22.68 5.11 5.98
CA CYS A 207 21.50 4.61 6.66
C CYS A 207 20.73 5.80 7.25
N SER A 208 19.46 5.95 6.89
CA SER A 208 18.59 7.02 7.40
C SER A 208 17.14 6.56 7.53
N GLY A 209 16.31 7.34 8.24
CA GLY A 209 14.89 7.05 8.43
C GLY A 209 14.57 5.88 9.35
N LYS A 210 15.54 5.38 10.13
CA LYS A 210 15.30 4.36 11.16
C LYS A 210 14.88 5.00 12.46
N SER A 211 14.28 4.23 13.36
CA SER A 211 13.82 4.77 14.65
C SER A 211 14.92 4.78 15.72
N GLY A 212 15.95 3.94 15.61
CA GLY A 212 17.02 3.88 16.62
C GLY A 212 16.54 3.41 17.99
N LYS A 213 15.43 2.66 18.06
CA LYS A 213 14.76 2.29 19.32
C LYS A 213 15.30 0.97 19.87
N VAL A 214 15.25 0.83 21.19
CA VAL A 214 15.52 -0.43 21.88
C VAL A 214 14.30 -0.80 22.71
N TRP A 215 13.73 -1.97 22.45
CA TRP A 215 12.64 -2.54 23.22
C TRP A 215 13.00 -3.93 23.75
N THR A 216 12.65 -4.19 25.01
CA THR A 216 12.75 -5.50 25.65
C THR A 216 11.51 -5.81 26.47
N GLY A 217 11.06 -7.07 26.43
CA GLY A 217 10.04 -7.61 27.32
C GLY A 217 10.58 -8.58 28.37
N GLY A 218 11.90 -8.74 28.45
CA GLY A 218 12.56 -9.66 29.37
C GLY A 218 12.90 -9.03 30.73
N PRO A 219 12.93 -9.84 31.81
CA PRO A 219 13.15 -9.36 33.17
C PRO A 219 14.53 -8.74 33.39
N THR A 220 15.52 -9.05 32.55
CA THR A 220 16.86 -8.44 32.58
C THR A 220 16.88 -6.98 32.12
N GLY A 221 15.84 -6.54 31.40
CA GLY A 221 15.71 -5.15 30.96
C GLY A 221 16.78 -4.70 29.97
N ILE A 222 17.07 -3.40 29.95
CA ILE A 222 18.11 -2.80 29.10
C ILE A 222 19.31 -2.46 29.97
N VAL A 223 20.45 -3.06 29.69
CA VAL A 223 21.70 -2.84 30.45
C VAL A 223 22.77 -2.29 29.52
N GLY A 224 23.19 -1.04 29.75
CA GLY A 224 24.30 -0.43 29.01
C GLY A 224 25.61 -0.45 29.79
N ALA A 225 26.75 -0.56 29.13
CA ALA A 225 28.04 -0.26 29.72
C ALA A 225 28.35 1.26 29.59
N SER A 226 29.62 1.65 29.55
CA SER A 226 30.01 3.04 29.34
C SER A 226 29.81 3.51 27.90
N ASN A 227 29.55 4.79 27.69
CA ASN A 227 29.46 5.44 26.38
C ASN A 227 28.45 4.81 25.41
N VAL A 228 27.40 4.19 25.94
CA VAL A 228 26.32 3.63 25.10
C VAL A 228 25.42 4.76 24.61
N THR A 229 25.03 4.71 23.34
CA THR A 229 24.09 5.67 22.75
C THR A 229 22.89 4.98 22.13
N ILE A 230 21.68 5.40 22.49
CA ILE A 230 20.42 5.01 21.86
C ILE A 230 19.79 6.29 21.30
N SER A 231 19.69 6.39 19.99
CA SER A 231 19.16 7.58 19.31
C SER A 231 17.65 7.73 19.42
N GLY A 232 16.93 6.61 19.64
CA GLY A 232 15.48 6.58 19.83
C GLY A 232 15.09 6.33 21.27
N ASP A 233 13.93 5.70 21.45
CA ASP A 233 13.39 5.32 22.75
C ASP A 233 14.11 4.08 23.32
N ALA A 234 14.26 4.04 24.64
CA ALA A 234 14.68 2.85 25.38
C ALA A 234 13.49 2.39 26.24
N ILE A 235 12.94 1.22 25.94
CA ILE A 235 11.72 0.72 26.56
C ILE A 235 11.94 -0.68 27.13
N ALA A 236 11.88 -0.81 28.45
CA ALA A 236 11.84 -2.09 29.15
C ALA A 236 10.40 -2.37 29.61
N GLY A 237 9.66 -3.08 28.76
CA GLY A 237 8.29 -3.51 29.01
C GLY A 237 8.24 -4.79 29.84
N ALA A 238 7.05 -5.11 30.35
CA ALA A 238 6.77 -6.36 31.02
C ALA A 238 5.44 -6.93 30.49
N PRO A 239 5.19 -8.24 30.64
CA PRO A 239 3.90 -8.84 30.32
C PRO A 239 2.76 -8.10 31.04
N SER A 240 1.57 -8.03 30.43
CA SER A 240 0.40 -7.30 30.96
C SER A 240 -0.07 -7.78 32.34
N THR A 241 0.34 -8.98 32.75
CA THR A 241 0.07 -9.57 34.07
C THR A 241 1.05 -9.13 35.15
N THR A 242 2.14 -8.45 34.80
CA THR A 242 3.20 -8.05 35.73
C THR A 242 2.86 -6.70 36.35
N THR A 243 2.91 -6.62 37.69
CA THR A 243 2.81 -5.33 38.40
C THR A 243 4.15 -4.63 38.36
N CYS A 244 4.17 -3.42 37.77
CA CYS A 244 5.38 -2.62 37.65
C CYS A 244 5.74 -1.91 38.95
N SER A 245 7.04 -1.78 39.22
CA SER A 245 7.57 -1.10 40.39
C SER A 245 8.81 -0.31 40.00
N ALA A 246 8.78 1.00 40.24
CA ALA A 246 9.87 1.91 39.90
C ALA A 246 11.18 1.64 40.67
N LEU A 247 11.16 0.76 41.68
CA LEU A 247 12.33 0.36 42.46
C LEU A 247 12.87 -1.03 42.08
N SER A 248 12.18 -1.74 41.19
CA SER A 248 12.57 -3.08 40.77
C SER A 248 13.81 -3.04 39.87
N SER A 249 14.74 -3.98 40.09
CA SER A 249 15.83 -4.26 39.14
C SER A 249 15.35 -5.09 37.93
N ASN A 250 14.21 -5.77 38.06
CA ASN A 250 13.59 -6.46 36.94
C ASN A 250 12.95 -5.45 35.99
N TYR A 251 13.10 -5.65 34.68
CA TYR A 251 12.63 -4.77 33.62
C TYR A 251 13.17 -3.34 33.77
N ALA A 252 14.38 -3.20 34.31
CA ALA A 252 15.02 -1.92 34.53
C ALA A 252 15.74 -1.42 33.26
N ILE A 253 15.97 -0.12 33.20
CA ILE A 253 16.94 0.49 32.28
C ILE A 253 18.10 0.98 33.15
N ALA A 254 19.25 0.34 33.04
CA ALA A 254 20.37 0.57 33.93
C ALA A 254 21.71 0.53 33.20
N THR A 255 22.74 0.97 33.90
CA THR A 255 24.12 0.84 33.44
C THR A 255 24.89 -0.19 34.28
N SER A 256 25.76 -0.97 33.66
CA SER A 256 26.73 -1.82 34.34
C SER A 256 28.03 -1.06 34.60
N GLY A 257 28.70 -1.37 35.73
CA GLY A 257 30.04 -0.86 36.04
C GLY A 257 30.16 0.65 36.24
N GLY A 258 29.06 1.36 36.56
CA GLY A 258 29.08 2.81 36.75
C GLY A 258 29.22 3.63 35.46
N GLY A 259 28.98 3.01 34.30
CA GLY A 259 28.99 3.70 33.01
C GLY A 259 27.84 4.70 32.84
N ASN A 260 27.85 5.40 31.71
CA ASN A 260 26.76 6.26 31.26
C ASN A 260 26.08 5.69 30.01
N MET A 261 24.75 5.76 29.99
CA MET A 261 23.94 5.49 28.80
C MET A 261 23.25 6.78 28.38
N THR A 262 23.38 7.14 27.10
CA THR A 262 22.65 8.27 26.52
C THR A 262 21.47 7.73 25.72
N VAL A 263 20.27 8.20 26.02
CA VAL A 263 19.03 7.88 25.29
C VAL A 263 18.49 9.21 24.75
N ASN A 264 18.36 9.39 23.46
CA ASN A 264 17.87 10.67 22.90
C ASN A 264 16.34 10.71 22.73
N GLY A 265 15.65 9.58 22.87
CA GLY A 265 14.19 9.48 22.90
C GLY A 265 13.63 9.43 24.31
N ALA A 266 12.54 8.70 24.50
CA ALA A 266 11.94 8.44 25.81
C ALA A 266 12.57 7.20 26.47
N ALA A 267 12.84 7.27 27.77
CA ALA A 267 13.21 6.12 28.59
C ALA A 267 12.01 5.66 29.42
N LYS A 268 11.50 4.45 29.17
CA LYS A 268 10.34 3.90 29.89
C LYS A 268 10.64 2.50 30.40
N ALA A 269 10.45 2.27 31.69
CA ALA A 269 10.71 0.99 32.32
C ALA A 269 9.53 0.56 33.20
N CYS A 270 9.21 -0.72 33.18
CA CYS A 270 8.38 -1.33 34.22
C CYS A 270 9.13 -1.41 35.56
N GLY A 271 10.46 -1.55 35.51
CA GLY A 271 11.38 -1.45 36.64
C GLY A 271 11.86 -0.01 36.89
N SER A 272 13.04 0.07 37.48
CA SER A 272 13.78 1.31 37.72
C SER A 272 14.48 1.84 36.46
N ILE A 273 14.79 3.14 36.47
CA ILE A 273 15.65 3.79 35.46
C ILE A 273 16.82 4.41 36.22
N SER A 274 18.06 4.06 35.86
CA SER A 274 19.26 4.54 36.53
C SER A 274 20.38 4.85 35.53
N SER A 275 21.15 5.91 35.81
CA SER A 275 22.34 6.30 35.02
C SER A 275 22.09 6.52 33.52
N VAL A 276 20.84 6.87 33.16
CA VAL A 276 20.45 7.31 31.83
C VAL A 276 20.55 8.83 31.75
N THR A 277 21.05 9.34 30.63
CA THR A 277 21.17 10.77 30.33
C THR A 277 20.60 11.07 28.94
N GLY A 278 20.30 12.34 28.65
CA GLY A 278 19.81 12.78 27.33
C GLY A 278 18.34 12.49 27.03
N ALA A 279 17.65 11.68 27.85
CA ALA A 279 16.28 11.27 27.56
C ALA A 279 15.32 12.46 27.61
N THR A 280 14.43 12.55 26.61
CA THR A 280 13.39 13.58 26.54
C THR A 280 12.33 13.40 27.63
N SER A 281 12.16 12.18 28.11
CA SER A 281 11.32 11.84 29.27
C SER A 281 11.83 10.55 29.93
N MET A 282 11.61 10.43 31.24
CA MET A 282 11.92 9.23 32.01
C MET A 282 10.67 8.80 32.79
N THR A 283 10.21 7.57 32.58
CA THR A 283 9.05 7.00 33.28
C THR A 283 9.37 5.60 33.80
N ALA A 284 9.59 5.49 35.11
CA ALA A 284 9.80 4.21 35.79
C ALA A 284 8.48 3.67 36.37
N GLY A 285 8.40 2.36 36.61
CA GLY A 285 7.20 1.73 37.20
C GLY A 285 5.98 1.66 36.27
N ALA A 286 6.15 1.80 34.96
CA ALA A 286 5.04 1.81 34.00
C ALA A 286 5.12 0.66 32.99
N ALA A 287 4.02 -0.08 32.83
CA ALA A 287 3.95 -1.15 31.84
C ALA A 287 4.04 -0.61 30.41
N SER A 288 4.66 -1.40 29.54
CA SER A 288 4.68 -1.20 28.10
C SER A 288 4.40 -2.53 27.42
N ILE A 289 3.49 -2.50 26.45
CA ILE A 289 3.16 -3.67 25.64
C ILE A 289 4.27 -3.86 24.60
N ALA A 290 4.50 -5.11 24.20
CA ALA A 290 5.39 -5.45 23.10
C ALA A 290 4.95 -4.79 21.79
N PRO A 291 5.89 -4.22 21.00
CA PRO A 291 5.61 -3.92 19.61
C PRO A 291 5.22 -5.21 18.92
N VAL A 292 4.11 -5.20 18.17
CA VAL A 292 3.70 -6.36 17.38
C VAL A 292 4.82 -6.65 16.38
N PRO A 293 5.44 -7.84 16.38
CA PRO A 293 6.35 -8.23 15.32
C PRO A 293 5.54 -8.23 14.03
N VAL A 294 5.82 -7.31 13.12
CA VAL A 294 5.20 -7.32 11.79
C VAL A 294 5.75 -8.53 11.05
N SER A 295 4.90 -9.54 10.90
CA SER A 295 5.06 -10.69 10.01
C SER A 295 4.84 -10.28 8.55
#